data_AF-A0AAN8IEM7-F1
#
_entry.id   AF-A0AAN8IEM7-F1
#
_cell.length_a   1.000
_cell.length_b   1.000
_cell.length_c   1.000
_cell.angle_alpha   90.00
_cell.angle_beta   90.00
_cell.angle_gamma   90.00
#
_symmetry.space_group_name_H-M   'P 1'
#
loop_
_entity.id
_entity.type
_entity.pdbx_description
1 polymer ?
#
loop_
_entity_poly.entity_id
_entity_poly.type
_entity_poly.pdbx_seq_one_letter_code
_entity_poly.pdbx_strand_id
1 'polypeptide(L)'
;MLSSIVADCPSSVERSLVEKFTNCTSSCESDDDCVGMKRCCRVGCSTQCLYPMRTTPCFHMALTAELYELRKIQRCDRGGKFEKMQCDDNGCFCVDIDSGDEISGTRTTGSIPNCTGQIRVFSDRSYCYEGFSKTNYKLKFQCDDNGCFCVDIDSGDEISGTRTTGSIPNCT
;
A
#
# COMPACT_ATOMS: atom_id res chain seq x y z
N MET A 1 -9.12 7.06 -16.39
CA MET A 1 -8.81 5.73 -16.95
C MET A 1 -7.62 5.12 -16.22
N LEU A 2 -7.87 4.10 -15.39
CA LEU A 2 -6.82 3.33 -14.71
C LEU A 2 -6.07 2.43 -15.72
N SER A 3 -4.77 2.24 -15.51
CA SER A 3 -3.94 1.36 -16.35
C SER A 3 -4.37 -0.09 -16.23
N SER A 4 -4.31 -0.87 -17.32
CA SER A 4 -4.52 -2.34 -17.30
C SER A 4 -3.57 -3.09 -16.36
N ILE A 5 -2.46 -2.47 -15.97
CA ILE A 5 -1.54 -3.06 -14.99
C ILE A 5 -2.11 -2.98 -13.56
N VAL A 6 -3.05 -2.06 -13.31
CA VAL A 6 -3.58 -1.77 -11.97
C VAL A 6 -4.84 -2.58 -11.66
N ALA A 7 -5.72 -2.69 -12.64
CA ALA A 7 -7.01 -3.34 -12.55
C ALA A 7 -7.51 -3.65 -13.97
N ASP A 8 -7.91 -4.87 -14.31
CA ASP A 8 -8.38 -5.22 -15.67
C ASP A 8 -9.89 -5.41 -15.73
N CYS A 9 -10.51 -5.16 -16.88
CA CYS A 9 -11.88 -5.61 -17.11
C CYS A 9 -11.94 -7.14 -17.15
N PRO A 10 -13.01 -7.78 -16.62
CA PRO A 10 -13.20 -9.22 -16.75
C PRO A 10 -13.18 -9.63 -18.22
N SER A 11 -12.30 -10.58 -18.56
CA SER A 11 -12.12 -11.08 -19.93
C SER A 11 -13.23 -12.03 -20.37
N SER A 12 -14.04 -12.50 -19.42
CA SER A 12 -15.09 -13.49 -19.63
C SER A 12 -16.45 -12.81 -19.74
N VAL A 13 -16.75 -12.32 -20.94
CA VAL A 13 -18.04 -12.69 -21.52
C VAL A 13 -17.74 -13.83 -22.46
N GLU A 14 -18.29 -15.02 -22.19
CA GLU A 14 -18.21 -16.11 -23.17
C GLU A 14 -18.61 -15.54 -24.53
N ARG A 15 -17.79 -15.78 -25.56
CA ARG A 15 -18.05 -15.26 -26.92
C ARG A 15 -19.46 -15.63 -27.41
N SER A 16 -20.01 -16.75 -26.95
CA SER A 16 -21.37 -17.23 -27.22
C SER A 16 -22.49 -16.30 -26.68
N LEU A 17 -22.23 -15.51 -25.64
CA LEU A 17 -23.18 -14.55 -25.06
C LEU A 17 -23.08 -13.16 -25.72
N VAL A 18 -21.91 -12.80 -26.27
CA VAL A 18 -21.68 -11.53 -26.96
C VAL A 18 -22.48 -11.44 -28.26
N GLU A 19 -22.64 -12.56 -28.97
CA GLU A 19 -23.39 -12.64 -30.24
C GLU A 19 -24.90 -12.46 -30.09
N LYS A 20 -25.45 -12.49 -28.86
CA LYS A 20 -26.88 -12.28 -28.58
C LYS A 20 -27.26 -10.82 -28.33
N PHE A 21 -26.31 -9.90 -28.22
CA PHE A 21 -26.59 -8.48 -27.99
C PHE A 21 -26.65 -7.72 -29.32
N THR A 22 -27.77 -7.85 -30.05
CA THR A 22 -28.03 -7.06 -31.26
C THR A 22 -28.33 -5.59 -30.96
N ASN A 23 -28.70 -5.26 -29.71
CA ASN A 23 -28.94 -3.90 -29.24
C ASN A 23 -27.80 -3.44 -28.33
N CYS A 24 -26.96 -2.55 -28.84
CA CYS A 24 -25.87 -1.94 -28.07
C CYS A 24 -26.43 -0.91 -27.09
N THR A 25 -26.03 -0.98 -25.82
CA THR A 25 -26.40 0.01 -24.80
C THR A 25 -25.14 0.56 -24.14
N SER A 26 -25.08 1.87 -23.96
CA SER A 26 -23.99 2.55 -23.27
C SER A 26 -24.41 2.96 -21.87
N SER A 27 -23.97 2.23 -20.85
CA SER A 27 -24.27 2.54 -19.45
C SER A 27 -23.21 3.41 -18.76
N CYS A 28 -22.06 3.59 -19.41
CA CYS A 28 -20.94 4.42 -18.93
C CYS A 28 -20.06 4.83 -20.12
N GLU A 29 -19.32 5.93 -19.99
CA GLU A 29 -18.31 6.38 -20.95
C GLU A 29 -16.89 6.23 -20.38
N SER A 30 -16.76 6.30 -19.06
CA SER A 30 -15.51 6.26 -18.31
C SER A 30 -15.67 5.54 -16.97
N ASP A 31 -14.54 5.15 -16.38
CA ASP A 31 -14.51 4.56 -15.03
C ASP A 31 -15.18 5.51 -13.99
N ASP A 32 -15.15 6.83 -14.21
CA ASP A 32 -15.70 7.84 -13.30
C ASP A 32 -17.25 7.90 -13.30
N ASP A 33 -17.90 7.34 -14.33
CA ASP A 33 -19.36 7.21 -14.39
C ASP A 33 -19.86 6.05 -13.51
N CYS A 34 -18.95 5.19 -13.08
CA CYS A 34 -19.26 3.99 -12.33
C CYS A 34 -19.15 4.24 -10.82
N VAL A 35 -20.16 3.79 -10.08
CA VAL A 35 -20.15 3.86 -8.60
C VAL A 35 -19.15 2.85 -8.04
N GLY A 36 -18.36 3.29 -7.07
CA GLY A 36 -17.39 2.46 -6.36
C GLY A 36 -16.14 2.18 -7.19
N MET A 37 -15.53 1.00 -7.01
CA MET A 37 -14.34 0.56 -7.73
C MET A 37 -14.63 -0.11 -9.08
N LYS A 38 -15.84 0.09 -9.62
CA LYS A 38 -16.22 -0.47 -10.92
C LYS A 38 -15.53 0.27 -12.06
N ARG A 39 -15.20 -0.46 -13.10
CA ARG A 39 -14.65 0.04 -14.35
C ARG A 39 -15.69 0.08 -15.43
N CYS A 40 -15.58 1.04 -16.33
CA CYS A 40 -16.40 1.06 -17.53
C CYS A 40 -15.82 0.10 -18.57
N CYS A 41 -16.40 -1.09 -18.64
CA CYS A 41 -15.90 -2.18 -19.47
C CYS A 41 -16.73 -2.33 -20.73
N ARG A 42 -16.06 -2.60 -21.85
CA ARG A 42 -16.73 -3.00 -23.09
C ARG A 42 -17.11 -4.46 -23.02
N VAL A 43 -18.40 -4.72 -23.24
CA VAL A 43 -18.98 -6.06 -23.34
C VAL A 43 -19.66 -6.15 -24.69
N GLY A 44 -18.96 -6.73 -25.67
CA GLY A 44 -19.37 -6.65 -27.07
C GLY A 44 -19.37 -5.20 -27.56
N CYS A 45 -20.52 -4.73 -28.07
CA CYS A 45 -20.73 -3.34 -28.46
C CYS A 45 -21.32 -2.45 -27.34
N SER A 46 -21.60 -3.02 -26.16
CA SER A 46 -22.14 -2.28 -25.02
C SER A 46 -21.04 -1.86 -24.04
N THR A 47 -21.31 -0.82 -23.24
CA THR A 47 -20.46 -0.45 -22.10
C THR A 47 -21.21 -0.66 -20.79
N GLN A 48 -20.56 -1.30 -19.83
CA GLN A 48 -21.16 -1.66 -18.54
C GLN A 48 -20.16 -1.45 -17.41
N CYS A 49 -20.65 -0.98 -16.26
CA CYS A 49 -19.85 -0.85 -15.04
C CYS A 49 -19.65 -2.23 -14.39
N LEU A 50 -18.43 -2.76 -14.48
CA LEU A 50 -18.07 -4.08 -13.95
C LEU A 50 -16.94 -3.96 -12.93
N TYR A 51 -16.94 -4.84 -11.94
CA TYR A 51 -15.78 -4.94 -11.05
C TYR A 51 -14.57 -5.46 -11.81
N PRO A 52 -13.37 -4.88 -11.61
CA PRO A 52 -12.19 -5.33 -12.28
C PRO A 52 -11.76 -6.71 -11.77
N MET A 53 -11.17 -7.49 -12.67
CA MET A 53 -10.43 -8.71 -12.38
C MET A 53 -8.93 -8.37 -12.39
N ARG A 54 -8.12 -9.20 -11.73
CA ARG A 54 -6.65 -9.02 -11.64
C ARG A 54 -6.26 -7.61 -11.20
N THR A 55 -6.23 -7.42 -9.89
CA THR A 55 -5.91 -6.13 -9.28
C THR A 55 -4.55 -6.17 -8.59
N THR A 56 -3.95 -5.00 -8.46
CA THR A 56 -2.82 -4.78 -7.54
C THR A 56 -3.23 -5.07 -6.08
N PRO A 57 -2.29 -5.35 -5.17
CA PRO A 57 -2.61 -5.65 -3.78
C PRO A 57 -3.50 -4.59 -3.11
N CYS A 58 -3.23 -3.31 -3.34
CA CYS A 58 -4.04 -2.23 -2.77
C CYS A 58 -5.48 -2.23 -3.31
N PHE A 59 -5.65 -2.28 -4.64
CA PHE A 59 -6.99 -2.34 -5.23
C PHE A 59 -7.74 -3.61 -4.84
N HIS A 60 -7.05 -4.75 -4.67
CA HIS A 60 -7.66 -5.98 -4.18
C HIS A 60 -8.25 -5.80 -2.78
N MET A 61 -7.49 -5.20 -1.85
CA MET A 61 -7.97 -4.95 -0.50
C MET A 61 -9.07 -3.89 -0.46
N ALA A 62 -8.96 -2.84 -1.26
CA ALA A 62 -9.96 -1.78 -1.30
C ALA A 62 -11.29 -2.24 -1.92
N LEU A 63 -11.25 -3.05 -2.98
CA LEU A 63 -12.42 -3.71 -3.56
C LEU A 63 -13.08 -4.67 -2.57
N THR A 64 -12.27 -5.45 -1.83
CA THR A 64 -12.78 -6.31 -0.76
C THR A 64 -13.47 -5.47 0.32
N ALA A 65 -12.87 -4.37 0.76
CA ALA A 65 -13.49 -3.48 1.73
C ALA A 65 -14.82 -2.92 1.24
N GLU A 66 -14.93 -2.51 -0.04
CA GLU A 66 -16.19 -2.06 -0.63
C GLU A 66 -17.25 -3.17 -0.66
N LEU A 67 -16.92 -4.35 -1.19
CA LEU A 67 -17.87 -5.45 -1.38
C LEU A 67 -18.42 -6.00 -0.06
N TYR A 68 -17.63 -5.94 1.00
CA TYR A 68 -18.01 -6.36 2.35
C TYR A 68 -18.43 -5.20 3.25
N GLU A 69 -18.59 -4.00 2.70
CA GLU A 69 -19.01 -2.79 3.42
C GLU A 69 -18.16 -2.51 4.67
N LEU A 70 -16.86 -2.80 4.58
CA LEU A 70 -15.91 -2.56 5.67
C LEU A 70 -15.64 -1.07 5.78
N ARG A 71 -15.68 -0.55 7.01
CA ARG A 71 -15.32 0.85 7.31
C ARG A 71 -13.83 1.16 7.17
N LYS A 72 -13.01 0.17 6.80
CA LYS A 72 -11.55 0.27 6.65
C LYS A 72 -11.14 0.27 5.17
N ILE A 73 -11.53 1.31 4.44
CA ILE A 73 -11.20 1.45 3.02
C ILE A 73 -9.70 1.74 2.88
N GLN A 74 -8.99 0.89 2.13
CA GLN A 74 -7.59 1.12 1.79
C GLN A 74 -7.49 2.19 0.71
N ARG A 75 -6.65 3.21 0.95
CA ARG A 75 -6.39 4.27 -0.02
C ARG A 75 -5.24 3.86 -0.94
N CYS A 76 -5.50 3.93 -2.24
CA CYS A 76 -4.55 3.54 -3.26
C CYS A 76 -4.20 4.75 -4.14
N ASP A 77 -2.95 4.84 -4.58
CA ASP A 77 -2.56 5.79 -5.60
C ASP A 77 -3.01 5.32 -7.01
N ARG A 78 -2.77 6.16 -8.03
CA ARG A 78 -3.12 5.85 -9.43
C ARG A 78 -2.34 4.67 -10.02
N GLY A 79 -1.21 4.30 -9.41
CA GLY A 79 -0.37 3.17 -9.79
C GLY A 79 -0.77 1.86 -9.11
N GLY A 80 -1.78 1.86 -8.24
CA GLY A 80 -2.20 0.69 -7.49
C GLY A 80 -1.34 0.35 -6.29
N LYS A 81 -0.49 1.29 -5.86
CA LYS A 81 0.27 1.19 -4.62
C LYS A 81 -0.52 1.76 -3.46
N PHE A 82 -0.17 1.38 -2.25
CA PHE A 82 -0.76 1.96 -1.05
C PHE A 82 -0.32 3.41 -0.93
N GLU A 83 -1.28 4.30 -0.65
CA GLU A 83 -0.93 5.62 -0.15
C GLU A 83 -0.19 5.45 1.18
N LYS A 84 0.89 6.20 1.37
CA LYS A 84 1.76 6.09 2.55
C LYS A 84 1.03 6.24 3.88
N MET A 85 -0.04 7.02 3.90
CA MET A 85 -0.87 7.22 5.08
C MET A 85 -2.19 6.48 4.85
N GLN A 86 -2.57 5.62 5.80
CA GLN A 86 -3.87 4.97 5.87
C GLN A 86 -4.60 5.44 7.13
N CYS A 87 -5.93 5.35 7.13
CA CYS A 87 -6.72 5.64 8.32
C CYS A 87 -7.83 4.61 8.48
N ASP A 88 -8.14 4.30 9.74
CA ASP A 88 -9.29 3.50 10.14
C ASP A 88 -10.00 4.15 11.33
N ASP A 89 -11.00 3.46 11.89
CA ASP A 89 -11.79 3.95 13.03
C ASP A 89 -10.93 4.27 14.27
N ASN A 90 -9.71 3.73 14.36
CA ASN A 90 -8.81 3.90 15.50
C ASN A 90 -7.68 4.92 15.22
N GLY A 91 -7.73 5.62 14.09
CA GLY A 91 -6.79 6.68 13.76
C GLY A 91 -6.01 6.44 12.46
N CYS A 92 -5.01 7.28 12.24
CA CYS A 92 -4.20 7.27 11.02
C CYS A 92 -2.79 6.76 11.32
N PHE A 93 -2.23 6.01 10.38
CA PHE A 93 -0.93 5.36 10.49
C PHE A 93 -0.22 5.37 9.13
N CYS A 94 1.09 5.16 9.15
CA CYS A 94 1.87 4.98 7.94
C CYS A 94 1.91 3.51 7.56
N VAL A 95 1.99 3.22 6.26
CA VAL A 95 2.10 1.86 5.73
C VAL A 95 3.26 1.70 4.76
N ASP A 96 3.71 0.46 4.61
CA ASP A 96 4.54 0.08 3.47
C ASP A 96 3.77 0.26 2.14
N ILE A 97 4.42 0.86 1.15
CA ILE A 97 3.79 1.25 -0.12
C ILE A 97 3.43 0.03 -0.97
N ASP A 98 4.15 -1.07 -0.81
CA ASP A 98 4.01 -2.29 -1.60
C ASP A 98 3.08 -3.31 -0.94
N SER A 99 3.22 -3.54 0.38
CA SER A 99 2.42 -4.53 1.10
C SER A 99 1.17 -3.95 1.78
N GLY A 100 1.18 -2.66 2.13
CA GLY A 100 0.11 -2.03 2.91
C GLY A 100 0.17 -2.32 4.41
N ASP A 101 1.25 -2.94 4.88
CA ASP A 101 1.44 -3.23 6.30
C ASP A 101 1.69 -1.95 7.10
N GLU A 102 1.04 -1.85 8.26
CA GLU A 102 1.24 -0.73 9.19
C GLU A 102 2.67 -0.67 9.71
N ILE A 103 3.28 0.51 9.62
CA ILE A 103 4.59 0.78 10.19
C ILE A 103 4.41 1.03 11.70
N SER A 104 4.97 0.14 12.51
CA SER A 104 4.90 0.19 13.97
C SER A 104 5.29 1.56 14.53
N GLY A 105 4.52 2.06 15.50
CA GLY A 105 4.78 3.34 16.17
C GLY A 105 4.34 4.59 15.41
N THR A 106 3.75 4.45 14.22
CA THR A 106 3.28 5.60 13.43
C THR A 106 1.82 5.96 13.66
N ARG A 107 1.06 5.13 14.37
CA ARG A 107 -0.37 5.35 14.62
C ARG A 107 -0.63 6.55 15.51
N THR A 108 -1.60 7.35 15.10
CA THR A 108 -2.00 8.60 15.76
C THR A 108 -3.52 8.71 15.85
N THR A 109 -4.02 9.20 16.98
CA THR A 109 -5.45 9.46 17.21
C THR A 109 -5.73 10.96 17.10
N GLY A 110 -6.14 11.40 15.91
CA GLY A 110 -6.55 12.79 15.66
C GLY A 110 -5.46 13.75 15.19
N SER A 111 -4.21 13.30 15.06
CA SER A 111 -3.15 14.02 14.36
C SER A 111 -2.76 13.32 13.06
N ILE A 112 -2.03 14.02 12.18
CA ILE A 112 -1.52 13.45 10.93
C ILE A 112 -0.20 12.71 11.25
N PRO A 113 -0.08 11.41 10.95
CA PRO A 113 1.15 10.67 11.19
C PRO A 113 2.27 11.12 10.25
N ASN A 114 3.51 11.10 10.72
CA ASN A 114 4.65 11.52 9.92
C ASN A 114 5.13 10.38 8.99
N CYS A 115 4.64 10.37 7.75
CA CYS A 115 4.97 9.35 6.75
C CYS A 115 6.04 9.79 5.73
N THR A 116 6.77 10.88 6.00
CA THR A 116 7.82 11.39 5.08
C THR A 116 9.16 10.66 5.24
N GLY A 117 9.20 9.58 6.02
CA GLY A 117 10.44 8.85 6.32
C GLY A 117 11.27 9.49 7.43
N GLN A 118 10.79 10.58 8.04
CA GLN A 118 11.29 11.09 9.31
C GLN A 118 10.53 10.42 10.45
N ILE A 119 10.75 9.11 10.64
CA ILE A 119 10.49 8.54 11.96
C ILE A 119 11.56 9.14 12.88
N ARG A 120 11.18 10.16 13.64
CA ARG A 120 11.97 10.55 14.80
C ARG A 120 11.83 9.41 15.80
N VAL A 121 12.78 8.48 15.78
CA VAL A 121 12.98 7.55 16.89
C VAL A 121 13.43 8.39 18.07
N PHE A 122 12.47 8.87 18.86
CA PHE A 122 12.76 9.48 20.14
C PHE A 122 12.94 8.35 21.16
N SER A 123 14.18 7.92 21.35
CA SER A 123 14.64 7.56 22.68
C SER A 123 15.37 8.78 23.23
N ASP A 124 14.93 9.26 24.39
CA ASP A 124 15.44 10.45 25.04
C ASP A 124 16.87 10.22 25.56
N ARG A 125 17.87 10.39 24.67
CA ARG A 125 19.13 11.14 24.87
C ARG A 125 20.20 10.81 23.80
N SER A 126 20.31 11.74 22.86
CA SER A 126 21.57 12.44 22.52
C SER A 126 22.33 12.20 21.22
N TYR A 127 21.93 11.35 20.25
CA TYR A 127 22.53 11.47 18.90
C TYR A 127 21.53 11.13 17.77
N CYS A 128 21.14 12.17 17.01
CA CYS A 128 20.36 12.05 15.78
C CYS A 128 21.29 12.02 14.57
N TYR A 129 21.07 11.11 13.61
CA TYR A 129 21.51 11.30 12.24
C TYR A 129 20.34 11.11 11.28
N GLU A 130 20.28 11.95 10.24
CA GLU A 130 19.31 11.85 9.15
C GLU A 130 19.56 10.56 8.36
N GLY A 131 18.69 9.56 8.55
CA GLY A 131 18.69 8.32 7.80
C GLY A 131 17.39 8.14 7.04
N PHE A 132 17.46 8.05 5.72
CA PHE A 132 16.31 7.80 4.85
C PHE A 132 15.83 6.35 5.01
N SER A 133 14.66 6.14 5.64
CA SER A 133 13.91 4.90 5.45
C SER A 133 13.26 4.93 4.06
N LYS A 134 13.99 4.44 3.05
CA LYS A 134 13.38 4.03 1.79
C LYS A 134 13.21 2.52 1.86
N THR A 135 11.96 2.08 1.86
CA THR A 135 11.54 0.69 1.63
C THR A 135 11.95 -0.31 2.72
N ASN A 136 11.21 -1.41 2.79
CA ASN A 136 11.34 -2.56 3.68
C ASN A 136 12.69 -3.31 3.58
N TYR A 137 13.82 -2.61 3.67
CA TYR A 137 15.09 -3.23 3.99
C TYR A 137 15.20 -3.25 5.50
N LYS A 138 15.25 -4.45 6.09
CA LYS A 138 15.87 -4.63 7.40
C LYS A 138 17.14 -3.79 7.40
N LEU A 139 17.13 -2.73 8.22
CA LEU A 139 18.31 -1.89 8.37
C LEU A 139 19.44 -2.83 8.76
N LYS A 140 20.60 -2.73 8.12
CA LYS A 140 21.77 -3.56 8.47
C LYS A 140 22.28 -3.27 9.89
N PHE A 141 21.68 -2.32 10.61
CA PHE A 141 21.99 -1.98 11.99
C PHE A 141 20.74 -1.61 12.80
N GLN A 142 20.80 -1.82 14.12
CA GLN A 142 19.84 -1.37 15.12
C GLN A 142 20.58 -0.61 16.24
N CYS A 143 19.86 0.14 17.07
CA CYS A 143 20.44 0.87 18.19
C CYS A 143 19.58 0.70 19.46
N ASP A 144 20.24 0.59 20.61
CA ASP A 144 19.65 0.58 21.94
C ASP A 144 20.41 1.53 22.89
N ASP A 145 20.08 1.50 24.19
CA ASP A 145 20.69 2.37 25.21
C ASP A 145 22.21 2.14 25.40
N ASN A 146 22.72 0.99 24.99
CA ASN A 146 24.13 0.59 25.12
C ASN A 146 24.94 0.79 23.84
N GLY A 147 24.31 1.18 22.73
CA GLY A 147 24.98 1.48 21.47
C GLY A 147 24.23 1.00 20.23
N CYS A 148 24.86 1.19 19.08
CA CYS A 148 24.37 0.70 17.79
C CYS A 148 25.14 -0.55 17.36
N PHE A 149 24.49 -1.51 16.72
CA PHE A 149 25.07 -2.79 16.31
C PHE A 149 24.53 -3.22 14.95
N CYS A 150 25.31 -3.99 14.19
CA CYS A 150 24.83 -4.58 12.94
C CYS A 150 23.85 -5.71 13.22
N VAL A 151 22.89 -5.91 12.33
CA VAL A 151 21.93 -7.02 12.40
C VAL A 151 21.99 -7.90 11.18
N ASP A 152 21.78 -9.20 11.40
CA ASP A 152 21.64 -10.19 10.35
C ASP A 152 20.40 -9.88 9.49
N ILE A 153 20.56 -9.88 8.16
CA ILE A 153 19.47 -9.49 7.26
C ILE A 153 18.37 -10.55 7.16
N ASP A 154 18.63 -11.79 7.56
CA ASP A 154 17.69 -12.90 7.47
C ASP A 154 17.01 -13.18 8.83
N SER A 155 17.75 -13.12 9.93
CA SER A 155 17.19 -13.34 11.29
C SER A 155 16.84 -12.05 12.03
N GLY A 156 17.54 -10.95 11.78
CA GLY A 156 17.40 -9.69 12.54
C GLY A 156 18.17 -9.65 13.86
N ASP A 157 18.99 -10.68 14.14
CA ASP A 157 19.78 -10.78 15.37
C ASP A 157 21.03 -9.89 15.34
N GLU A 158 21.50 -9.49 16.52
CA GLU A 158 22.76 -8.74 16.69
C GLU A 158 23.97 -9.57 16.21
N ILE A 159 24.77 -8.97 15.32
CA ILE A 159 26.07 -9.52 14.93
C ILE A 159 27.08 -9.16 16.02
N SER A 160 27.56 -10.18 16.73
CA SER A 160 28.52 -10.03 17.83
C SER A 160 29.76 -9.23 17.43
N GLY A 161 30.17 -8.28 18.28
CA GLY A 161 31.39 -7.47 18.07
C GLY A 161 31.22 -6.27 17.14
N THR A 162 30.02 -6.03 16.62
CA THR A 162 29.73 -4.86 15.78
C THR A 162 29.24 -3.65 16.56
N ARG A 163 29.10 -3.77 17.89
CA ARG A 163 28.51 -2.75 18.74
C ARG A 163 29.42 -1.53 18.92
N THR A 164 28.89 -0.35 18.64
CA THR A 164 29.55 0.95 18.75
C THR A 164 28.82 1.90 19.69
N THR A 165 29.57 2.68 20.46
CA THR A 165 29.03 3.69 21.38
C THR A 165 29.07 5.07 20.72
N GLY A 166 27.89 5.67 20.50
CA GLY A 166 27.77 7.03 19.94
C GLY A 166 28.06 7.16 18.44
N SER A 167 28.26 6.06 17.72
CA SER A 167 28.45 6.04 16.27
C SER A 167 27.69 4.89 15.62
N ILE A 168 27.42 4.98 14.31
CA ILE A 168 26.79 3.91 13.53
C ILE A 168 27.88 2.90 13.11
N PRO A 169 27.66 1.59 13.31
CA PRO A 169 28.64 0.58 12.92
C PRO A 169 28.68 0.39 11.40
N ASN A 170 29.84 -0.01 10.88
CA ASN A 170 30.00 -0.28 9.45
C ASN A 170 29.54 -1.71 9.13
N CYS A 171 28.30 -1.82 8.64
CA CYS A 171 27.66 -3.09 8.30
C CYS A 171 27.73 -3.33 6.79
N THR A 172 28.92 -3.68 6.28
CA THR A 172 29.12 -4.11 4.89
C THR A 172 28.48 -5.46 4.64
#